data_AF-A0A7C7ARA9-F1
#
_entry.id   AF-A0A7C7ARA9-F1
#
_cell.length_a   1.000
_cell.length_b   1.000
_cell.length_c   1.000
_cell.angle_alpha   90.00
_cell.angle_beta   90.00
_cell.angle_gamma   90.00
#
_symmetry.space_group_name_H-M   'P 1'
#
loop_
_entity.id
_entity.type
_entity.pdbx_description
1 polymer ?
#
loop_
_entity_poly.entity_id
_entity_poly.type
_entity_poly.pdbx_seq_one_letter_code
_entity_poly.pdbx_strand_id
1 'polypeptide(L)'
;MKNFFKKYLFIFEWIGAAILLAVGIVVVATPDIFLYIAGIALIIFGLLRLYPLLKTTKDRLMMAIYLVEILLMAAVGVLLVVEAGKDSPSQNLLRYSVGGILWLRGVIYFFATVLRKEATDYPQFGTHIGLITVGPIIVFTDFFNQKNLAWILLILAIISAVVIAFDGYKNYKNYRYEYLAKEETKKAAKKKEKEEAKEERKEDPKPKKEDIVIPEEEKREEIQA
;
A
#
# COMPACT_ATOMS: atom_id res chain seq x y z
N MET A 1 0.58 -4.77 -16.89
CA MET A 1 0.43 -3.76 -15.81
C MET A 1 0.50 -4.33 -14.37
N LYS A 2 -0.20 -5.41 -14.00
CA LYS A 2 -0.17 -6.00 -12.63
C LYS A 2 1.24 -6.29 -12.07
N ASN A 3 2.17 -6.74 -12.91
CA ASN A 3 3.54 -7.07 -12.47
C ASN A 3 4.42 -5.85 -12.20
N PHE A 4 4.12 -4.69 -12.79
CA PHE A 4 4.87 -3.45 -12.54
C PHE A 4 4.53 -2.87 -11.17
N PHE A 5 3.23 -2.75 -10.86
CA PHE A 5 2.77 -2.23 -9.57
C PHE A 5 3.23 -3.09 -8.39
N LYS A 6 3.19 -4.42 -8.53
CA LYS A 6 3.70 -5.32 -7.49
C LYS A 6 5.21 -5.16 -7.27
N LYS A 7 5.97 -4.95 -8.35
CA LYS A 7 7.43 -4.84 -8.30
C LYS A 7 7.91 -3.52 -7.69
N TYR A 8 7.16 -2.43 -7.90
CA TYR A 8 7.49 -1.09 -7.41
C TYR A 8 6.57 -0.62 -6.27
N LEU A 9 5.85 -1.55 -5.62
CA LEU A 9 4.91 -1.24 -4.55
C LEU A 9 5.59 -0.48 -3.40
N PHE A 10 6.84 -0.85 -3.09
CA PHE A 10 7.65 -0.19 -2.06
C PHE A 10 7.80 1.32 -2.24
N ILE A 11 7.81 1.80 -3.49
CA ILE A 11 7.91 3.23 -3.79
C ILE A 11 6.64 3.94 -3.32
N PHE A 12 5.48 3.37 -3.64
CA PHE A 12 4.19 3.91 -3.22
C PHE A 12 4.00 3.84 -1.70
N GLU A 13 4.50 2.79 -1.06
CA GLU A 13 4.48 2.64 0.39
C GLU A 13 5.32 3.74 1.06
N TRP A 14 6.56 3.96 0.63
CA TRP A 14 7.40 5.03 1.19
C TRP A 14 6.87 6.44 0.92
N ILE A 15 6.38 6.70 -0.31
CA ILE A 15 5.73 7.98 -0.62
C ILE A 15 4.48 8.16 0.23
N GLY A 16 3.67 7.12 0.39
CA GLY A 16 2.48 7.13 1.23
C GLY A 16 2.81 7.43 2.69
N ALA A 17 3.82 6.78 3.25
CA ALA A 17 4.29 7.04 4.61
C ALA A 17 4.79 8.49 4.79
N ALA A 18 5.56 9.01 3.84
CA ALA A 18 6.06 10.38 3.87
C ALA A 18 4.93 11.42 3.79
N ILE A 19 3.98 11.24 2.87
CA ILE A 19 2.79 12.11 2.75
C ILE A 19 1.96 12.05 4.04
N LEU A 20 1.73 10.86 4.58
CA LEU A 20 0.94 10.68 5.79
C LEU A 20 1.57 11.39 7.00
N LEU A 21 2.89 11.29 7.17
CA LEU A 21 3.61 12.02 8.21
C LEU A 21 3.56 13.53 7.98
N ALA A 22 3.78 13.99 6.74
CA ALA A 22 3.73 15.41 6.41
C ALA A 22 2.36 16.00 6.73
N VAL A 23 1.27 15.31 6.34
CA VAL A 23 -0.10 15.71 6.69
C VAL A 23 -0.29 15.75 8.20
N GLY A 24 0.14 14.72 8.93
CA GLY A 24 0.04 14.71 10.39
C GLY A 24 0.74 15.90 11.06
N ILE A 25 1.96 16.24 10.61
CA ILE A 25 2.74 17.36 11.14
C ILE A 25 2.05 18.70 10.82
N VAL A 26 1.61 18.89 9.58
CA VAL A 26 0.93 20.11 9.13
C VAL A 26 -0.33 20.36 9.94
N VAL A 27 -1.10 19.32 10.24
CA VAL A 27 -2.34 19.45 11.02
C VAL A 27 -2.08 19.86 12.47
N VAL A 28 -0.96 19.43 13.07
CA VAL A 28 -0.56 19.93 14.40
C VAL A 28 -0.06 21.37 14.34
N ALA A 29 0.65 21.74 13.27
CA ALA A 29 1.12 23.12 13.06
C ALA A 29 -0.04 24.09 12.77
N THR A 30 -1.10 23.62 12.11
CA THR A 30 -2.26 24.44 11.75
C THR A 30 -3.55 23.63 11.99
N PRO A 31 -4.07 23.64 13.25
CA PRO A 31 -5.23 22.83 13.64
C PRO A 31 -6.50 23.10 12.83
N ASP A 32 -6.67 24.29 12.26
CA ASP A 32 -7.83 24.64 11.42
C ASP A 32 -7.93 23.75 10.17
N ILE A 33 -6.80 23.26 9.65
CA ILE A 33 -6.74 22.33 8.51
C ILE A 33 -7.45 21.01 8.84
N PHE A 34 -7.54 20.64 10.13
CA PHE A 34 -8.23 19.43 10.56
C PHE A 34 -9.69 19.42 10.11
N LEU A 35 -10.39 20.56 10.13
CA LEU A 35 -11.80 20.64 9.70
C LEU A 35 -11.95 20.30 8.22
N TYR A 36 -11.06 20.81 7.36
CA TYR A 36 -11.04 20.45 5.94
C TYR A 36 -10.83 18.96 5.74
N ILE A 37 -9.83 18.38 6.42
CA ILE A 37 -9.50 16.96 6.29
C ILE A 37 -10.65 16.09 6.79
N ALA A 38 -11.22 16.40 7.96
CA ALA A 38 -12.34 15.66 8.52
C ALA A 38 -13.57 15.75 7.60
N GLY A 39 -13.91 16.93 7.11
CA GLY A 39 -15.04 17.13 6.21
C GLY A 39 -14.88 16.38 4.89
N ILE A 40 -13.72 16.48 4.25
CA ILE A 40 -13.40 15.75 3.01
C ILE A 40 -13.41 14.24 3.26
N ALA A 41 -12.85 13.76 4.38
CA ALA A 41 -12.87 12.36 4.73
C ALA A 41 -14.29 11.83 4.91
N LEU A 42 -15.18 12.58 5.59
CA LEU A 42 -16.59 12.19 5.73
C LEU A 42 -17.29 12.06 4.38
N ILE A 43 -17.06 13.01 3.46
CA ILE A 43 -17.63 12.96 2.11
C ILE A 43 -17.12 11.74 1.35
N ILE A 44 -15.80 11.55 1.29
CA ILE A 44 -15.20 10.44 0.54
C ILE A 44 -15.65 9.10 1.11
N PHE A 45 -15.55 8.89 2.43
CA PHE A 45 -15.97 7.63 3.05
C PHE A 45 -17.47 7.40 2.97
N GLY A 46 -18.29 8.46 3.00
CA GLY A 46 -19.73 8.36 2.74
C GLY A 46 -20.02 7.86 1.33
N LEU A 47 -19.44 8.52 0.31
CA LEU A 47 -19.69 8.20 -1.10
C LEU A 47 -19.15 6.83 -1.51
N LEU A 48 -17.97 6.44 -1.02
CA LEU A 48 -17.39 5.13 -1.32
C LEU A 48 -18.28 3.97 -0.83
N ARG A 49 -19.10 4.19 0.21
CA ARG A 49 -20.04 3.20 0.72
C ARG A 49 -21.33 3.09 -0.10
N LEU A 50 -21.66 4.08 -0.92
CA LEU A 50 -22.92 4.12 -1.65
C LEU A 50 -23.05 2.94 -2.63
N TYR A 51 -22.00 2.70 -3.42
CA TYR A 51 -21.98 1.62 -4.40
C TYR A 51 -22.13 0.21 -3.80
N PRO A 52 -21.28 -0.20 -2.81
CA PRO A 52 -21.44 -1.53 -2.22
C PRO A 52 -22.78 -1.68 -1.52
N LEU A 53 -23.28 -0.65 -0.82
CA LEU A 53 -24.56 -0.70 -0.11
C LEU A 53 -25.73 -1.02 -1.05
N LEU A 54 -25.85 -0.27 -2.16
CA LEU A 54 -26.92 -0.47 -3.14
C LEU A 54 -26.89 -1.86 -3.76
N LYS A 55 -25.72 -2.50 -3.78
CA LYS A 55 -25.53 -3.83 -4.36
C LYS A 55 -25.78 -4.97 -3.36
N THR A 56 -25.50 -4.76 -2.08
CA THR A 56 -25.51 -5.84 -1.08
C THR A 56 -26.74 -5.85 -0.17
N THR A 57 -27.40 -4.71 0.05
CA THR A 57 -28.54 -4.63 0.96
C THR A 57 -29.85 -5.04 0.27
N LYS A 58 -30.36 -6.24 0.60
CA LYS A 58 -31.64 -6.74 0.05
C LYS A 58 -32.87 -6.08 0.68
N ASP A 59 -32.75 -5.71 1.95
CA ASP A 59 -33.84 -5.13 2.73
C ASP A 59 -34.01 -3.65 2.38
N ARG A 60 -35.17 -3.29 1.80
CA ARG A 60 -35.47 -1.91 1.37
C ARG A 60 -35.46 -0.91 2.52
N LEU A 61 -35.92 -1.30 3.72
CA LEU A 61 -35.97 -0.39 4.86
C LEU A 61 -34.56 -0.12 5.39
N MET A 62 -33.73 -1.16 5.53
CA MET A 62 -32.33 -0.98 5.93
C MET A 62 -31.54 -0.21 4.90
N MET A 63 -31.75 -0.50 3.61
CA MET A 63 -31.14 0.27 2.53
C MET A 63 -31.49 1.76 2.64
N ALA A 64 -32.76 2.10 2.91
CA ALA A 64 -33.17 3.49 3.09
C ALA A 64 -32.50 4.14 4.31
N ILE A 65 -32.45 3.45 5.46
CA ILE A 65 -31.79 3.98 6.68
C ILE A 65 -30.31 4.23 6.42
N TYR A 66 -29.60 3.28 5.80
CA TYR A 66 -28.19 3.44 5.47
C TYR A 66 -27.95 4.54 4.43
N LEU A 67 -28.84 4.71 3.44
CA LEU A 67 -28.77 5.81 2.49
C LEU A 67 -28.92 7.16 3.18
N VAL A 68 -29.89 7.30 4.10
CA VAL A 68 -30.06 8.52 4.88
C VAL A 68 -28.84 8.79 5.77
N GLU A 69 -28.28 7.77 6.42
CA GLU A 69 -27.03 7.88 7.18
C GLU A 69 -25.88 8.42 6.32
N ILE A 70 -25.71 7.89 5.11
CA ILE A 70 -24.66 8.33 4.17
C ILE A 70 -24.90 9.78 3.74
N LEU A 71 -26.14 10.16 3.43
CA LEU A 71 -26.49 11.53 3.06
C LEU A 71 -26.22 12.50 4.22
N LEU A 72 -26.56 12.14 5.46
CA LEU A 72 -26.23 12.92 6.64
C LEU A 72 -24.71 13.05 6.82
N MET A 73 -23.95 11.97 6.65
CA MET A 73 -22.49 11.98 6.73
C MET A 73 -21.86 12.91 5.67
N ALA A 74 -22.35 12.86 4.43
CA ALA A 74 -21.90 13.73 3.36
C ALA A 74 -22.28 15.20 3.62
N ALA A 75 -23.52 15.47 4.05
CA ALA A 75 -23.98 16.82 4.38
C ALA A 75 -23.17 17.43 5.52
N VAL A 76 -22.92 16.67 6.59
CA VAL A 76 -22.05 17.09 7.69
C VAL A 76 -20.62 17.33 7.19
N GLY A 77 -20.11 16.49 6.30
CA GLY A 77 -18.80 16.70 5.69
C GLY A 77 -18.72 18.04 4.93
N VAL A 78 -19.75 18.39 4.16
CA VAL A 78 -19.84 19.69 3.49
C VAL A 78 -19.90 20.84 4.50
N LEU A 79 -20.70 20.70 5.56
CA LEU A 79 -20.79 21.70 6.62
C LEU A 79 -19.43 21.95 7.28
N LEU A 80 -18.64 20.91 7.56
CA LEU A 80 -17.30 21.05 8.13
C LEU A 80 -16.33 21.76 7.17
N VAL A 81 -16.38 21.46 5.87
CA VAL A 81 -15.55 22.14 4.87
C VAL A 81 -15.90 23.63 4.77
N VAL A 82 -17.20 23.97 4.78
CA VAL A 82 -17.65 25.37 4.77
C VAL A 82 -17.24 26.09 6.06
N GLU A 83 -17.36 25.43 7.21
CA GLU A 83 -16.95 25.99 8.50
C GLU A 83 -15.44 26.26 8.57
N ALA A 84 -14.64 25.40 7.95
CA ALA A 84 -13.19 25.55 7.87
C ALA A 84 -12.75 26.80 7.07
N GLY A 85 -13.61 27.35 6.22
CA GLY A 85 -13.35 28.55 5.42
C GLY A 85 -13.63 29.87 6.14
N LYS A 86 -14.12 29.83 7.38
CA LYS A 86 -14.44 31.03 8.17
C LYS A 86 -13.23 31.48 8.99
N ASP A 87 -13.16 32.78 9.26
CA ASP A 87 -12.11 33.37 10.12
C ASP A 87 -12.18 32.88 11.58
N SER A 88 -13.35 32.44 12.04
CA SER A 88 -13.56 31.84 13.37
C SER A 88 -14.38 30.57 13.26
N PRO A 89 -13.75 29.41 13.03
CA PRO A 89 -14.45 28.13 12.92
C PRO A 89 -15.03 27.68 14.26
N SER A 90 -16.28 27.21 14.24
CA SER A 90 -16.94 26.63 15.41
C SER A 90 -16.29 25.29 15.81
N GLN A 91 -15.63 25.29 16.97
CA GLN A 91 -15.05 24.07 17.54
C GLN A 91 -16.12 23.05 17.95
N ASN A 92 -17.32 23.51 18.30
CA ASN A 92 -18.43 22.66 18.72
C ASN A 92 -19.05 21.90 17.56
N LEU A 93 -19.05 22.50 16.35
CA LEU A 93 -19.61 21.85 15.17
C LEU A 93 -18.89 20.54 14.87
N LEU A 94 -17.55 20.51 14.96
CA LEU A 94 -16.76 19.30 14.77
C LEU A 94 -17.13 18.20 15.76
N ARG A 95 -17.23 18.55 17.05
CA ARG A 95 -17.54 17.61 18.12
C ARG A 95 -18.92 16.99 17.98
N TYR A 96 -19.94 17.83 17.77
CA TYR A 96 -21.32 17.36 17.60
C TYR A 96 -21.49 16.54 16.32
N SER A 97 -20.83 16.96 15.25
CA SER A 97 -20.84 16.25 13.97
C SER A 97 -20.23 14.86 14.08
N VAL A 98 -18.97 14.77 14.54
CA VAL A 98 -18.25 13.50 14.62
C VAL A 98 -18.87 12.59 15.68
N GLY A 99 -19.09 13.10 16.89
CA GLY A 99 -19.68 12.32 17.97
C GLY A 99 -21.11 11.86 17.66
N GLY A 100 -21.92 12.73 17.06
CA GLY A 100 -23.28 12.40 16.63
C GLY A 100 -23.32 11.33 15.55
N ILE A 101 -22.45 11.41 14.52
CA ILE A 101 -22.37 10.39 13.46
C ILE A 101 -21.93 9.03 14.03
N LEU A 102 -20.93 9.00 14.92
CA LEU A 102 -20.45 7.75 15.52
C LEU A 102 -21.53 7.10 16.39
N TRP A 103 -22.24 7.91 17.19
CA TRP A 103 -23.36 7.43 17.99
C TRP A 103 -24.50 6.90 17.13
N LEU A 104 -24.94 7.67 16.12
CA LEU A 104 -25.99 7.27 15.18
C LEU A 104 -25.64 5.96 14.47
N ARG A 105 -24.38 5.79 14.05
CA ARG A 105 -23.89 4.54 13.44
C ARG A 105 -24.03 3.35 14.39
N GLY A 106 -23.67 3.52 15.65
CA GLY A 106 -23.87 2.50 16.67
C GLY A 106 -25.34 2.13 16.82
N VAL A 107 -26.23 3.12 16.89
CA VAL A 107 -27.68 2.91 17.01
C VAL A 107 -28.26 2.16 15.80
N ILE A 108 -27.92 2.60 14.58
CA ILE A 108 -28.38 1.95 13.35
C ILE A 108 -27.92 0.49 13.30
N TYR A 109 -26.68 0.22 13.71
CA TYR A 109 -26.15 -1.14 13.76
C TYR A 109 -26.95 -2.05 14.72
N PHE A 110 -27.26 -1.58 15.93
CA PHE A 110 -28.07 -2.36 16.87
C PHE A 110 -29.51 -2.52 16.38
N PHE A 111 -30.07 -1.50 15.73
CA PHE A 111 -31.36 -1.60 15.07
C PHE A 111 -31.35 -2.70 13.99
N ALA A 112 -30.32 -2.72 13.14
CA ALA A 112 -30.16 -3.69 12.07
C ALA A 112 -30.03 -5.13 12.59
N THR A 113 -29.21 -5.33 13.61
CA THR A 113 -28.92 -6.67 14.16
C THR A 113 -30.07 -7.19 15.03
N VAL A 114 -30.68 -6.36 15.88
CA VAL A 114 -31.73 -6.79 16.81
C VAL A 114 -33.10 -6.89 16.13
N LEU A 115 -33.50 -5.87 15.35
CA LEU A 115 -34.84 -5.81 14.77
C LEU A 115 -34.90 -6.39 13.36
N ARG A 116 -33.84 -6.23 12.56
CA ARG A 116 -33.80 -6.72 11.17
C ARG A 116 -33.02 -8.01 11.00
N LYS A 117 -32.44 -8.54 12.09
CA LYS A 117 -31.73 -9.82 12.14
C LYS A 117 -30.59 -9.90 11.11
N GLU A 118 -29.92 -8.77 10.84
CA GLU A 118 -28.70 -8.77 10.03
C GLU A 118 -27.59 -9.55 10.75
N ALA A 119 -26.78 -10.27 9.98
CA ALA A 119 -25.67 -11.05 10.53
C ALA A 119 -24.59 -10.13 11.12
N THR A 120 -23.97 -10.58 12.21
CA THR A 120 -22.89 -9.89 12.91
C THR A 120 -21.81 -10.87 13.31
N ASP A 121 -20.56 -10.40 13.35
CA ASP A 121 -19.43 -11.07 13.99
C ASP A 121 -19.00 -10.35 15.29
N TYR A 122 -18.12 -10.98 16.07
CA TYR A 122 -17.65 -10.40 17.34
C TYR A 122 -16.88 -9.07 17.16
N PRO A 123 -15.96 -8.93 16.18
CA PRO A 123 -15.28 -7.65 15.94
C PRO A 123 -16.22 -6.51 15.58
N GLN A 124 -17.20 -6.77 14.71
CA GLN A 124 -18.21 -5.79 14.31
C GLN A 124 -19.03 -5.37 15.53
N PHE A 125 -19.49 -6.33 16.33
CA PHE A 125 -20.24 -6.05 17.55
C PHE A 125 -19.46 -5.19 18.54
N GLY A 126 -18.21 -5.58 18.85
CA GLY A 126 -17.35 -4.82 19.76
C GLY A 126 -17.06 -3.40 19.26
N THR A 127 -16.84 -3.25 17.95
CA THR A 127 -16.60 -1.93 17.33
C THR A 127 -17.80 -1.01 17.54
N HIS A 128 -19.02 -1.48 17.32
CA HIS A 128 -20.22 -0.64 17.46
C HIS A 128 -20.59 -0.34 18.91
N ILE A 129 -20.25 -1.21 19.87
CA ILE A 129 -20.27 -0.87 21.31
C ILE A 129 -19.31 0.30 21.59
N GLY A 130 -18.10 0.24 21.02
CA GLY A 130 -17.14 1.33 21.10
C GLY A 130 -17.72 2.63 20.53
N LEU A 131 -18.31 2.58 19.33
CA LEU A 131 -18.88 3.74 18.66
C LEU A 131 -20.02 4.40 19.43
N ILE A 132 -20.98 3.60 19.94
CA ILE A 132 -22.13 4.14 20.68
C ILE A 132 -21.72 4.70 22.05
N THR A 133 -20.59 4.25 22.61
CA THR A 133 -20.03 4.76 23.87
C THR A 133 -19.16 6.00 23.64
N VAL A 134 -18.27 5.96 22.65
CA VAL A 134 -17.33 7.06 22.35
C VAL A 134 -18.03 8.26 21.74
N GLY A 135 -19.08 8.05 20.94
CA GLY A 135 -19.86 9.14 20.31
C GLY A 135 -20.36 10.18 21.32
N PRO A 136 -21.12 9.78 22.36
CA PRO A 136 -21.55 10.67 23.44
C PRO A 136 -20.39 11.31 24.21
N ILE A 137 -19.31 10.56 24.48
CA ILE A 137 -18.13 11.12 25.15
C ILE A 137 -17.56 12.28 24.33
N ILE A 138 -17.45 12.15 23.01
CA ILE A 138 -16.99 13.24 22.12
C ILE A 138 -17.94 14.44 22.18
N VAL A 139 -19.24 14.21 22.18
CA VAL A 139 -20.26 15.28 22.24
C VAL A 139 -20.17 16.05 23.56
N PHE A 140 -20.06 15.36 24.69
CA PHE A 140 -20.18 15.98 26.01
C PHE A 140 -18.84 16.39 26.65
N THR A 141 -17.69 16.05 26.07
CA THR A 141 -16.37 16.42 26.62
C THR A 141 -15.63 17.41 25.74
N ASP A 142 -15.06 18.46 26.34
CA ASP A 142 -14.29 19.50 25.63
C ASP A 142 -12.89 19.03 25.20
N PHE A 143 -12.54 17.80 25.55
CA PHE A 143 -11.30 17.16 25.16
C PHE A 143 -11.16 17.02 23.64
N PHE A 144 -12.26 16.81 22.90
CA PHE A 144 -12.22 16.60 21.45
C PHE A 144 -12.26 17.90 20.64
N ASN A 145 -11.45 18.89 21.02
CA ASN A 145 -11.23 20.09 20.22
C ASN A 145 -10.22 19.84 19.07
N GLN A 146 -10.13 20.79 18.13
CA GLN A 146 -9.27 20.69 16.94
C GLN A 146 -7.80 20.39 17.28
N LYS A 147 -7.25 21.05 18.32
CA LYS A 147 -5.86 20.88 18.72
C LYS A 147 -5.58 19.46 19.23
N ASN A 148 -6.45 18.95 20.10
CA ASN A 148 -6.28 17.59 20.64
C ASN A 148 -6.49 16.53 19.56
N LEU A 149 -7.47 16.74 18.67
CA LEU A 149 -7.70 15.87 17.52
C LEU A 149 -6.53 15.87 16.52
N ALA A 150 -5.87 17.01 16.33
CA ALA A 150 -4.66 17.11 15.52
C ALA A 150 -3.52 16.25 16.09
N TRP A 151 -3.31 16.28 17.42
CA TRP A 151 -2.31 15.43 18.08
C TRP A 151 -2.66 13.95 17.98
N ILE A 152 -3.94 13.59 18.19
CA ILE A 152 -4.40 12.20 18.01
C ILE A 152 -4.14 11.74 16.57
N LEU A 153 -4.46 12.57 15.58
CA LEU A 153 -4.20 12.26 14.17
C LEU A 153 -2.71 12.09 13.89
N LEU A 154 -1.84 12.94 14.43
CA LEU A 154 -0.39 12.80 14.27
C LEU A 154 0.12 11.48 14.87
N ILE A 155 -0.33 11.09 16.05
CA ILE A 155 0.05 9.81 16.67
C ILE A 155 -0.35 8.65 15.76
N LEU A 156 -1.59 8.65 15.25
CA LEU A 156 -2.07 7.64 14.31
C LEU A 156 -1.29 7.65 12.99
N ALA A 157 -0.93 8.83 12.49
CA ALA A 157 -0.13 9.00 11.28
C ALA A 157 1.29 8.43 11.48
N ILE A 158 1.92 8.66 12.63
CA ILE A 158 3.24 8.10 12.96
C ILE A 158 3.19 6.58 13.01
N ILE A 159 2.24 6.01 13.75
CA ILE A 159 2.08 4.55 13.86
C ILE A 159 1.86 3.94 12.47
N SER A 160 0.94 4.52 11.69
CA SER A 160 0.62 4.04 10.34
C SER A 160 1.80 4.17 9.39
N ALA A 161 2.53 5.29 9.44
CA ALA A 161 3.71 5.50 8.61
C ALA A 161 4.84 4.53 8.95
N VAL A 162 5.03 4.18 10.22
CA VAL A 162 6.00 3.14 10.64
C VAL A 162 5.62 1.78 10.05
N VAL A 163 4.34 1.40 10.15
CA VAL A 163 3.85 0.13 9.57
C VAL A 163 4.06 0.10 8.06
N ILE A 164 3.62 1.15 7.35
CA ILE A 164 3.77 1.25 5.89
C ILE A 164 5.25 1.27 5.48
N ALA A 165 6.10 1.99 6.21
CA ALA A 165 7.53 2.04 5.92
C ALA A 165 8.20 0.67 6.13
N PHE A 166 7.78 -0.10 7.14
CA PHE A 166 8.25 -1.46 7.38
C PHE A 166 7.88 -2.41 6.23
N ASP A 167 6.63 -2.34 5.75
CA ASP A 167 6.18 -3.09 4.58
C ASP A 167 6.95 -2.67 3.31
N GLY A 168 7.15 -1.36 3.12
CA GLY A 168 7.98 -0.80 2.06
C GLY A 168 9.42 -1.33 2.09
N TYR A 169 10.04 -1.40 3.27
CA TYR A 169 11.36 -1.98 3.42
C TYR A 169 11.40 -3.46 3.03
N LYS A 170 10.42 -4.26 3.48
CA LYS A 170 10.31 -5.68 3.12
C LYS A 170 10.15 -5.87 1.61
N ASN A 171 9.30 -5.07 0.97
CA ASN A 171 9.05 -5.15 -0.46
C ASN A 171 10.25 -4.69 -1.28
N TYR A 172 10.97 -3.65 -0.84
CA TYR A 172 12.22 -3.23 -1.46
C TYR A 172 13.32 -4.29 -1.36
N LYS A 173 13.46 -4.90 -0.18
CA LYS A 173 14.40 -6.02 0.05
C LYS A 173 14.14 -7.16 -0.93
N ASN A 174 12.87 -7.59 -1.07
CA ASN A 174 12.47 -8.61 -2.03
C ASN A 174 12.80 -8.23 -3.48
N TYR A 175 12.47 -6.99 -3.87
CA TYR A 175 12.81 -6.45 -5.19
C TYR A 175 14.31 -6.54 -5.49
N ARG A 176 15.17 -6.21 -4.50
CA ARG A 176 16.64 -6.25 -4.67
C ARG A 176 17.15 -7.67 -4.84
N TYR A 177 16.64 -8.64 -4.07
CA TYR A 177 17.02 -10.04 -4.25
C TYR A 177 16.56 -10.61 -5.59
N GLU A 178 15.33 -10.32 -6.02
CA GLU A 178 14.86 -10.73 -7.35
C GLU A 178 15.72 -10.14 -8.48
N TYR A 179 16.16 -8.90 -8.32
CA TYR A 179 17.04 -8.24 -9.28
C TYR A 179 18.40 -8.94 -9.35
N LEU A 180 19.02 -9.21 -8.20
CA LEU A 180 20.30 -9.92 -8.11
C LEU A 180 20.22 -11.33 -8.71
N ALA A 181 19.19 -12.10 -8.37
CA ALA A 181 18.97 -13.44 -8.92
C ALA A 181 18.83 -13.41 -10.45
N LYS A 182 18.14 -12.42 -11.00
CA LYS A 182 18.03 -12.23 -12.46
C LYS A 182 19.37 -11.87 -13.11
N GLU A 183 20.18 -11.03 -12.47
CA GLU A 183 21.51 -10.71 -12.98
C GLU A 183 22.44 -11.92 -12.95
N GLU A 184 22.43 -12.70 -11.87
CA GLU A 184 23.21 -13.93 -11.75
C GLU A 184 22.79 -14.98 -12.77
N THR A 185 21.48 -15.18 -12.96
CA THR A 185 20.94 -16.08 -13.99
C THR A 185 21.40 -15.65 -15.39
N LYS A 186 21.34 -14.34 -15.70
CA LYS A 186 21.83 -13.80 -16.99
C LYS A 186 23.33 -13.98 -17.17
N LYS A 187 24.13 -13.79 -16.10
CA LYS A 187 25.58 -14.00 -16.13
C LYS A 187 25.92 -15.48 -16.33
N ALA A 188 25.22 -16.38 -15.64
CA ALA A 188 25.37 -17.82 -15.79
C ALA A 188 24.99 -18.29 -17.20
N ALA A 189 23.89 -17.80 -17.77
CA ALA A 189 23.48 -18.10 -19.14
C ALA A 189 24.53 -17.64 -20.18
N LYS A 190 25.02 -16.40 -20.06
CA LYS A 190 26.08 -15.87 -20.94
C LYS A 190 27.41 -16.61 -20.79
N LYS A 191 27.69 -17.17 -19.61
CA LYS A 191 28.90 -17.96 -19.37
C LYS A 191 28.77 -19.33 -20.04
N LYS A 192 27.60 -19.98 -19.95
CA LYS A 192 27.31 -21.23 -20.66
C LYS A 192 27.40 -21.07 -22.18
N GLU A 193 26.79 -20.04 -22.77
CA GLU A 193 26.92 -19.76 -24.22
C GLU A 193 28.39 -19.58 -24.65
N LYS A 194 29.23 -18.94 -23.82
CA LYS A 194 30.66 -18.76 -24.10
C LYS A 194 31.48 -20.03 -23.93
N GLU A 195 31.07 -20.96 -23.07
CA GLU A 195 31.71 -22.25 -22.89
C GLU A 195 31.31 -23.21 -24.03
N GLU A 196 30.03 -23.25 -24.41
CA GLU A 196 29.52 -24.02 -25.56
C GLU A 196 30.15 -23.55 -26.89
N ALA A 197 30.24 -22.23 -27.12
CA ALA A 197 30.92 -21.67 -28.31
C ALA A 197 32.45 -21.89 -28.32
N LYS A 198 33.06 -22.20 -27.18
CA LYS A 198 34.48 -22.59 -27.09
C LYS A 198 34.69 -24.08 -27.34
N GLU A 199 33.74 -24.92 -26.95
CA GLU A 199 33.78 -26.36 -27.26
C GLU A 199 33.58 -26.63 -28.76
N GLU A 200 32.68 -25.90 -29.42
CA GLU A 200 32.51 -26.00 -30.89
C GLU A 200 33.73 -25.53 -31.71
N ARG A 201 34.67 -24.79 -31.10
CA ARG A 201 35.89 -24.26 -31.75
C ARG A 201 37.14 -25.13 -31.60
N LYS A 202 37.06 -26.29 -30.95
CA LYS A 202 38.18 -27.24 -30.95
C LYS A 202 38.27 -27.91 -32.34
N GLU A 203 39.18 -27.43 -33.18
CA GLU A 203 39.52 -28.06 -34.46
C GLU A 203 39.94 -29.53 -34.27
N ASP A 204 39.49 -30.40 -35.19
CA ASP A 204 39.88 -31.80 -35.26
C ASP A 204 41.42 -31.95 -35.25
N PRO A 205 41.96 -32.96 -34.53
CA PRO A 205 43.40 -33.12 -34.40
C PRO A 205 44.03 -33.32 -35.79
N LYS A 206 44.97 -32.43 -36.16
CA LYS A 206 45.74 -32.54 -37.40
C LYS A 206 46.44 -33.92 -37.45
N PRO A 207 46.42 -34.60 -38.62
CA PRO A 207 47.05 -35.91 -38.76
C PRO A 207 48.56 -35.80 -38.50
N LYS A 208 49.09 -36.75 -37.71
CA LYS A 208 50.54 -36.87 -37.46
C LYS A 208 51.25 -37.12 -38.79
N LYS A 209 52.30 -36.34 -39.07
CA LYS A 209 53.23 -36.61 -40.18
C LYS A 209 54.06 -37.84 -39.83
N GLU A 210 54.03 -38.85 -40.69
CA GLU A 210 54.95 -39.97 -40.65
C GLU A 210 56.34 -39.50 -41.13
N ASP A 211 57.39 -39.81 -40.37
CA ASP A 211 58.77 -39.50 -40.72
C ASP A 211 59.23 -40.40 -41.87
N ILE A 212 59.45 -39.80 -43.04
CA ILE A 212 60.06 -40.48 -44.18
C ILE A 212 61.57 -40.53 -43.95
N VAL A 213 62.10 -41.74 -43.72
CA VAL A 213 63.54 -42.01 -43.64
C VAL A 213 64.13 -42.00 -45.05
N ILE A 214 65.10 -41.10 -45.31
CA ILE A 214 65.88 -41.07 -46.56
C ILE A 214 67.23 -41.77 -46.28
N PRO A 215 67.66 -42.78 -47.08
CA PRO A 215 68.93 -43.49 -46.85
C PRO A 215 70.16 -42.65 -47.24
N GLU A 216 71.24 -42.76 -46.47
CA GLU A 216 72.55 -42.13 -46.72
C GLU A 216 73.25 -42.67 -47.99
N GLU A 217 73.85 -41.76 -48.77
CA GLU A 217 74.67 -42.06 -49.96
C GLU A 217 75.99 -42.76 -49.62
N GLU A 218 76.21 -43.95 -50.20
CA GLU A 218 77.49 -44.66 -50.21
C GLU A 218 78.54 -43.90 -51.05
N LYS A 219 79.62 -43.44 -50.40
CA LYS A 219 80.86 -43.01 -51.07
C LYS A 219 81.55 -44.20 -51.72
N ARG A 220 81.62 -44.22 -53.05
CA ARG A 220 82.50 -45.13 -53.80
C ARG A 220 83.95 -44.62 -53.76
N GLU A 221 84.85 -45.44 -53.23
CA GLU A 221 86.29 -45.32 -53.45
C GLU A 221 86.61 -45.78 -54.88
N GLU A 222 87.16 -44.89 -55.72
CA GLU A 222 87.76 -45.27 -56.99
C GLU A 222 89.26 -45.58 -56.79
N ILE A 223 89.66 -46.79 -57.15
CA ILE A 223 91.04 -47.28 -57.19
C ILE A 223 91.51 -47.34 -58.65
N GLN A 224 92.70 -46.76 -58.90
CA GLN A 224 93.70 -47.01 -59.96
C GLN A 224 93.35 -46.83 -61.44
N ALA A 225 94.11 -45.97 -62.13
CA ALA A 225 95.25 -46.39 -62.99
C ALA A 225 96.18 -45.20 -63.28
#